data_AF-A0A8S8YJE5-F1
#
_entry.id   AF-A0A8S8YJE5-F1
#
_cell.length_a   1.000
_cell.length_b   1.000
_cell.length_c   1.000
_cell.angle_alpha   90.00
_cell.angle_beta   90.00
_cell.angle_gamma   90.00
#
_symmetry.space_group_name_H-M   'P 1'
#
loop_
_entity.id
_entity.type
_entity.pdbx_description
1 polymer ?
#
loop_
_entity_poly.entity_id
_entity_poly.type
_entity_poly.pdbx_seq_one_letter_code
_entity_poly.pdbx_strand_id
1 'polypeptide(L)'
;MSENRYRAILAIAAIGLFVFPVTVAAVATPATPQPQEEVHWWEDTLMDKDKDGIDDDIWVALNNTDFEWVDENGHIDVIVNLDHLPTQDDVTLLENELDFVHLHTFHLIDSIAGSVAVEDIVPMSRLPGVVMVELDSVLQIVNSDMKDTHGVWDVYEATGYDGAGSVVAIIDTGIDGEHVGLDDLDDDNSTDDPKIIAFYDVINNAGLTNGTEVSPMMTKAMVHTVQEQPPERALPTMSTQASHHRLNWLV
;
A
#
# COMPACT_ATOMS: atom_id res chain seq x y z
N MET A 1 78.05 -28.95 21.71
CA MET A 1 76.77 -29.38 21.11
C MET A 1 76.60 -28.51 19.86
N SER A 2 76.71 -29.07 18.66
CA SER A 2 76.92 -28.28 17.42
C SER A 2 75.70 -27.43 17.06
N GLU A 3 75.93 -26.28 16.42
CA GLU A 3 74.93 -25.28 16.00
C GLU A 3 73.73 -25.90 15.24
N ASN A 4 73.98 -27.00 14.52
CA ASN A 4 72.95 -27.77 13.81
C ASN A 4 71.92 -28.42 14.75
N ARG A 5 72.27 -28.74 15.99
CA ARG A 5 71.33 -29.29 16.99
C ARG A 5 70.36 -28.22 17.51
N TYR A 6 70.81 -26.97 17.63
CA TYR A 6 69.93 -25.86 18.03
C TYR A 6 68.93 -25.49 16.93
N ARG A 7 69.36 -25.50 15.67
CA ARG A 7 68.46 -25.28 14.51
C ARG A 7 67.42 -26.40 14.37
N ALA A 8 67.82 -27.65 14.62
CA ALA A 8 66.90 -28.79 14.60
C ALA A 8 65.87 -28.73 15.75
N ILE A 9 66.28 -28.34 16.95
CA ILE A 9 65.36 -28.19 18.10
C ILE A 9 64.38 -27.02 17.88
N LEU A 10 64.85 -25.90 17.33
CA LEU A 10 63.99 -24.77 16.98
C LEU A 10 62.99 -25.12 15.86
N ALA A 11 63.40 -25.89 14.86
CA ALA A 11 62.52 -26.34 13.78
C ALA A 11 61.45 -27.33 14.28
N ILE A 12 61.79 -28.25 15.18
CA ILE A 12 60.83 -29.19 15.78
C ILE A 12 59.84 -28.46 16.70
N ALA A 13 60.30 -27.47 17.46
CA ALA A 13 59.43 -26.61 18.28
C ALA A 13 58.48 -25.76 17.40
N ALA A 14 58.96 -25.23 16.28
CA ALA A 14 58.14 -24.45 15.34
C ALA A 14 57.09 -25.32 14.62
N ILE A 15 57.42 -26.56 14.27
CA ILE A 15 56.46 -27.51 13.67
C ILE A 15 55.46 -27.99 14.73
N GLY A 16 55.89 -28.24 15.96
CA GLY A 16 54.99 -28.62 17.07
C GLY A 16 53.96 -27.54 17.43
N LEU A 17 54.30 -26.26 17.22
CA LEU A 17 53.39 -25.13 17.40
C LEU A 17 52.32 -25.03 16.30
N PHE A 18 52.58 -25.59 15.10
CA PHE A 18 51.65 -25.58 13.97
C PHE A 18 50.71 -26.80 13.90
N VAL A 19 50.98 -27.85 14.68
CA VAL A 19 50.19 -29.12 14.66
C VAL A 19 49.33 -29.28 15.93
N PHE A 20 49.24 -28.26 16.79
CA PHE A 20 48.27 -28.27 17.89
C PHE A 20 46.88 -27.90 17.35
N PRO A 21 45.90 -28.81 17.34
CA PRO A 21 44.63 -28.56 16.70
C PRO A 21 43.82 -27.56 17.53
N VAL A 22 43.51 -26.41 16.94
CA VAL A 22 42.42 -25.54 17.39
C VAL A 22 41.13 -26.31 17.17
N THR A 23 40.74 -27.09 18.17
CA THR A 23 39.38 -27.61 18.32
C THR A 23 38.67 -26.77 19.36
N VAL A 24 38.39 -25.51 19.00
CA VAL A 24 37.30 -24.80 19.66
C VAL A 24 36.04 -25.40 19.05
N ALA A 25 35.40 -26.32 19.76
CA ALA A 25 34.02 -26.66 19.48
C ALA A 25 33.22 -25.35 19.62
N ALA A 26 32.86 -24.73 18.51
CA ALA A 26 31.82 -23.72 18.49
C ALA A 26 30.52 -24.43 18.83
N VAL A 27 30.26 -24.59 20.13
CA VAL A 27 28.89 -24.79 20.59
C VAL A 27 28.22 -23.47 20.23
N ALA A 28 27.46 -23.46 19.14
CA ALA A 28 26.49 -22.40 18.91
C ALA A 28 25.59 -22.40 20.15
N THR A 29 25.80 -21.43 21.05
CA THR A 29 24.74 -21.07 21.98
C THR A 29 23.52 -20.81 21.11
N PRO A 30 22.41 -21.54 21.27
CA PRO A 30 21.18 -21.14 20.61
C PRO A 30 20.95 -19.71 21.06
N ALA A 31 21.05 -18.77 20.13
CA ALA A 31 20.62 -17.41 20.38
C ALA A 31 19.12 -17.55 20.64
N THR A 32 18.72 -17.56 21.90
CA THR A 32 17.33 -17.33 22.27
C THR A 32 17.00 -15.99 21.62
N PRO A 33 16.04 -15.92 20.69
CA PRO A 33 15.59 -14.64 20.16
C PRO A 33 15.23 -13.79 21.38
N GLN A 34 15.98 -12.72 21.62
CA GLN A 34 15.51 -11.72 22.56
C GLN A 34 14.16 -11.26 21.99
N PRO A 35 13.11 -11.11 22.81
CA PRO A 35 11.90 -10.45 22.36
C PRO A 35 12.36 -9.09 21.82
N GLN A 36 12.31 -8.92 20.49
CA GLN A 36 12.43 -7.58 19.94
C GLN A 36 11.15 -6.90 20.40
N GLU A 37 11.30 -5.89 21.27
CA GLU A 37 10.22 -4.94 21.51
C GLU A 37 9.80 -4.44 20.12
N GLU A 38 8.56 -4.71 19.75
CA GLU A 38 7.98 -4.25 18.51
C GLU A 38 7.79 -2.74 18.67
N VAL A 39 8.72 -1.97 18.09
CA VAL A 39 8.60 -0.52 18.06
C VAL A 39 7.50 -0.20 17.06
N HIS A 40 6.42 0.38 17.55
CA HIS A 40 5.31 0.77 16.68
C HIS A 40 5.74 1.91 15.76
N TRP A 41 5.20 1.94 14.54
CA TRP A 41 5.60 2.92 13.51
C TRP A 41 5.34 4.37 13.95
N TRP A 42 4.30 4.58 14.76
CA TRP A 42 3.90 5.89 15.29
C TRP A 42 4.80 6.41 16.41
N GLU A 43 5.72 5.60 16.96
CA GLU A 43 6.67 6.08 17.98
C GLU A 43 7.82 6.92 17.40
N ASP A 44 8.13 6.71 16.12
CA ASP A 44 9.24 7.37 15.43
C ASP A 44 8.93 7.55 13.92
N THR A 45 8.06 8.50 13.61
CA THR A 45 7.72 8.92 12.25
C THR A 45 8.23 10.31 11.94
N LEU A 46 8.49 10.60 10.66
CA LEU A 46 8.91 11.94 10.20
C LEU A 46 7.76 12.96 10.17
N MET A 47 6.51 12.48 10.25
CA MET A 47 5.30 13.29 10.27
C MET A 47 5.09 14.00 11.62
N ASP A 48 5.53 13.37 12.72
CA ASP A 48 5.39 13.89 14.09
C ASP A 48 6.78 14.10 14.71
N LYS A 49 7.32 15.31 14.55
CA LYS A 49 8.70 15.62 15.00
C LYS A 49 8.77 15.90 16.48
N ASP A 50 7.71 16.42 17.09
CA ASP A 50 7.68 16.75 18.51
C ASP A 50 7.09 15.64 19.41
N LYS A 51 6.62 14.56 18.79
CA LYS A 51 6.16 13.30 19.39
C LYS A 51 4.91 13.49 20.23
N ASP A 52 3.99 14.32 19.77
CA ASP A 52 2.73 14.61 20.45
C ASP A 52 1.53 13.81 19.93
N GLY A 53 1.75 12.94 18.94
CA GLY A 53 0.71 12.12 18.30
C GLY A 53 -0.14 12.91 17.31
N ILE A 54 0.35 14.05 16.81
CA ILE A 54 -0.30 14.88 15.81
C ILE A 54 0.69 15.11 14.66
N ASP A 55 0.21 14.97 13.43
CA ASP A 55 0.98 15.31 12.25
C ASP A 55 1.31 16.81 12.21
N ASP A 56 2.60 17.15 12.15
CA ASP A 56 3.11 18.51 12.04
C ASP A 56 2.46 19.31 10.89
N ASP A 57 2.09 18.62 9.80
CA ASP A 57 1.52 19.25 8.62
C ASP A 57 0.12 19.82 8.87
N ILE A 58 -0.60 19.38 9.92
CA ILE A 58 -1.86 20.01 10.37
C ILE A 58 -1.62 21.48 10.72
N TRP A 59 -0.56 21.77 11.49
CA TRP A 59 -0.25 23.15 11.90
C TRP A 59 0.24 24.00 10.73
N VAL A 60 0.87 23.38 9.73
CA VAL A 60 1.26 24.04 8.48
C VAL A 60 0.01 24.38 7.66
N ALA A 61 -0.92 23.43 7.52
CA ALA A 61 -2.18 23.62 6.79
C ALA A 61 -3.03 24.75 7.39
N LEU A 62 -3.19 24.78 8.71
CA LEU A 62 -3.95 25.84 9.41
C LEU A 62 -3.37 27.24 9.24
N ASN A 63 -2.07 27.35 8.93
CA ASN A 63 -1.39 28.62 8.70
C ASN A 63 -1.18 28.95 7.21
N ASN A 64 -1.65 28.10 6.30
CA ASN A 64 -1.51 28.27 4.86
C ASN A 64 -2.86 28.63 4.21
N THR A 65 -2.83 29.38 3.10
CA THR A 65 -3.99 29.76 2.29
C THR A 65 -4.01 29.09 0.91
N ASP A 66 -3.12 28.14 0.64
CA ASP A 66 -3.06 27.43 -0.64
C ASP A 66 -4.30 26.56 -0.91
N PHE A 67 -4.98 26.12 0.17
CA PHE A 67 -6.25 25.40 0.13
C PHE A 67 -7.19 25.88 1.23
N GLU A 68 -8.49 25.65 1.06
CA GLU A 68 -9.49 25.83 2.10
C GLU A 68 -9.46 24.59 3.02
N TRP A 69 -8.46 24.52 3.90
CA TRP A 69 -8.26 23.41 4.83
C TRP A 69 -9.30 23.35 5.95
N VAL A 70 -9.86 24.50 6.31
CA VAL A 70 -10.85 24.63 7.38
C VAL A 70 -12.17 25.07 6.75
N ASP A 71 -13.23 24.33 7.05
CA ASP A 71 -14.57 24.61 6.54
C ASP A 71 -15.24 25.82 7.23
N GLU A 72 -16.48 26.13 6.83
CA GLU A 72 -17.23 27.24 7.41
C GLU A 72 -17.62 27.06 8.89
N ASN A 73 -17.56 25.82 9.40
CA ASN A 73 -17.85 25.46 10.78
C ASN A 73 -16.58 25.45 11.65
N GLY A 74 -15.41 25.68 11.06
CA GLY A 74 -14.14 25.61 11.79
C GLY A 74 -13.60 24.18 11.92
N HIS A 75 -14.03 23.27 11.04
CA HIS A 75 -13.59 21.88 11.01
C HIS A 75 -12.48 21.65 9.98
N ILE A 76 -11.60 20.71 10.26
CA ILE A 76 -10.53 20.25 9.36
C ILE A 76 -10.66 18.73 9.17
N ASP A 77 -10.42 18.27 7.95
CA ASP A 77 -10.44 16.85 7.60
C ASP A 77 -9.15 16.16 8.06
N VAL A 78 -9.31 15.03 8.76
CA VAL A 78 -8.23 14.28 9.40
C VAL A 78 -8.40 12.78 9.20
N ILE A 79 -7.28 12.08 9.26
CA ILE A 79 -7.21 10.62 9.39
C ILE A 79 -6.76 10.30 10.81
N VAL A 80 -7.64 9.68 11.59
CA VAL A 80 -7.40 9.25 12.96
C VAL A 80 -6.86 7.83 12.94
N ASN A 81 -5.59 7.64 13.26
CA ASN A 81 -4.96 6.34 13.39
C ASN A 81 -5.14 5.79 14.80
N LEU A 82 -5.42 4.49 14.88
CA LEU A 82 -5.70 3.73 16.10
C LEU A 82 -4.64 2.65 16.33
N ASP A 83 -4.53 2.15 17.57
CA ASP A 83 -3.71 0.99 17.92
C ASP A 83 -4.38 -0.37 17.57
N HIS A 84 -5.53 -0.33 16.92
CA HIS A 84 -6.33 -1.50 16.54
C HIS A 84 -7.24 -1.20 15.35
N LEU A 85 -7.75 -2.26 14.71
CA LEU A 85 -8.73 -2.12 13.64
C LEU A 85 -10.00 -1.42 14.18
N PRO A 86 -10.51 -0.38 13.52
CA PRO A 86 -11.57 0.44 14.10
C PRO A 86 -12.87 -0.33 14.33
N THR A 87 -13.57 0.07 15.37
CA THR A 87 -14.88 -0.44 15.75
C THR A 87 -15.93 0.68 15.75
N GLN A 88 -17.20 0.29 15.84
CA GLN A 88 -18.28 1.27 16.00
C GLN A 88 -18.17 2.06 17.32
N ASP A 89 -17.59 1.45 18.35
CA ASP A 89 -17.39 2.10 19.64
C ASP A 89 -16.36 3.24 19.53
N ASP A 90 -15.34 3.10 18.67
CA ASP A 90 -14.35 4.16 18.42
C ASP A 90 -14.97 5.36 17.70
N VAL A 91 -15.81 5.10 16.68
CA VAL A 91 -16.57 6.16 15.99
C VAL A 91 -17.47 6.88 17.00
N THR A 92 -18.21 6.14 17.82
CA THR A 92 -19.08 6.71 18.84
C THR A 92 -18.30 7.44 19.94
N LEU A 93 -17.07 7.02 20.27
CA LEU A 93 -16.20 7.76 21.19
C LEU A 93 -15.84 9.13 20.61
N LEU A 94 -15.39 9.17 19.35
CA LEU A 94 -15.02 10.41 18.67
C LEU A 94 -16.19 11.39 18.59
N GLU A 95 -17.37 10.93 18.15
CA GLU A 95 -18.58 11.76 18.00
C GLU A 95 -19.15 12.28 19.34
N ASN A 96 -18.90 11.58 20.45
CA ASN A 96 -19.44 12.00 21.75
C ASN A 96 -18.49 12.90 22.54
N GLU A 97 -17.18 12.70 22.41
CA GLU A 97 -16.18 13.45 23.17
C GLU A 97 -15.73 14.73 22.44
N LEU A 98 -15.91 14.80 21.12
CA LEU A 98 -15.43 15.88 20.26
C LEU A 98 -16.53 16.33 19.29
N ASP A 99 -16.37 17.52 18.70
CA ASP A 99 -17.14 17.94 17.54
C ASP A 99 -16.59 17.27 16.27
N PHE A 100 -16.81 15.95 16.18
CA PHE A 100 -16.33 15.08 15.11
C PHE A 100 -17.46 14.64 14.19
N VAL A 101 -17.23 14.76 12.89
CA VAL A 101 -18.11 14.27 11.82
C VAL A 101 -17.45 13.07 11.15
N HIS A 102 -18.03 11.89 11.35
CA HIS A 102 -17.56 10.65 10.71
C HIS A 102 -17.74 10.71 9.19
N LEU A 103 -16.67 10.42 8.45
CA LEU A 103 -16.70 10.32 6.99
C LEU A 103 -16.55 8.86 6.53
N HIS A 104 -15.55 8.15 7.08
CA HIS A 104 -15.27 6.79 6.65
C HIS A 104 -14.51 5.98 7.71
N THR A 105 -14.76 4.67 7.73
CA THR A 105 -14.02 3.71 8.58
C THR A 105 -13.30 2.73 7.68
N PHE A 106 -11.97 2.71 7.74
CA PHE A 106 -11.20 1.76 6.94
C PHE A 106 -11.27 0.35 7.56
N HIS A 107 -11.40 -0.66 6.71
CA HIS A 107 -11.55 -2.05 7.14
C HIS A 107 -10.28 -2.90 7.04
N LEU A 108 -9.20 -2.33 6.48
CA LEU A 108 -7.92 -3.01 6.29
C LEU A 108 -6.73 -2.31 6.97
N ILE A 109 -6.94 -1.06 7.40
CA ILE A 109 -5.96 -0.28 8.14
C ILE A 109 -6.62 0.24 9.41
N ASP A 110 -5.78 0.52 10.40
CA ASP A 110 -6.19 0.90 11.75
C ASP A 110 -6.56 2.40 11.80
N SER A 111 -7.49 2.86 10.95
CA SER A 111 -7.77 4.29 10.79
C SER A 111 -9.25 4.63 10.54
N ILE A 112 -9.66 5.82 10.95
CA ILE A 112 -10.97 6.44 10.68
C ILE A 112 -10.72 7.80 10.00
N ALA A 113 -11.40 8.10 8.89
CA ALA A 113 -11.42 9.43 8.31
C ALA A 113 -12.64 10.22 8.81
N GLY A 114 -12.45 11.50 9.10
CA GLY A 114 -13.51 12.38 9.54
C GLY A 114 -13.12 13.85 9.51
N SER A 115 -14.07 14.71 9.85
CA SER A 115 -13.85 16.14 10.04
C SER A 115 -13.95 16.47 11.53
N VAL A 116 -13.09 17.35 12.04
CA VAL A 116 -13.09 17.74 13.45
C VAL A 116 -12.89 19.23 13.63
N ALA A 117 -13.54 19.83 14.62
CA ALA A 117 -13.22 21.18 15.06
C ALA A 117 -11.72 21.34 15.37
N VAL A 118 -11.10 22.44 14.90
CA VAL A 118 -9.66 22.70 15.08
C VAL A 118 -9.24 22.70 16.56
N GLU A 119 -10.12 23.13 17.46
CA GLU A 119 -9.87 23.14 18.90
C GLU A 119 -9.83 21.74 19.54
N ASP A 120 -10.38 20.73 18.86
CA ASP A 120 -10.51 19.36 19.34
C ASP A 120 -9.39 18.42 18.85
N ILE A 121 -8.47 18.87 17.99
CA ILE A 121 -7.33 18.08 17.49
C ILE A 121 -6.44 17.57 18.64
N VAL A 122 -6.10 18.46 19.59
CA VAL A 122 -5.24 18.10 20.73
C VAL A 122 -5.97 17.21 21.75
N PRO A 123 -7.26 17.45 22.09
CA PRO A 123 -8.06 16.48 22.82
C PRO A 123 -8.14 15.10 22.13
N MET A 124 -8.29 15.07 20.80
CA MET A 124 -8.40 13.83 20.01
C MET A 124 -7.16 12.94 20.15
N SER A 125 -5.95 13.50 20.06
CA SER A 125 -4.71 12.71 20.16
C SER A 125 -4.50 12.05 21.53
N ARG A 126 -5.34 12.39 22.52
CA ARG A 126 -5.29 11.85 23.89
C ARG A 126 -6.42 10.85 24.17
N LEU A 127 -7.33 10.63 23.23
CA LEU A 127 -8.40 9.67 23.40
C LEU A 127 -7.83 8.24 23.43
N PRO A 128 -8.44 7.32 24.22
CA PRO A 128 -8.03 5.93 24.23
C PRO A 128 -8.04 5.31 22.84
N GLY A 129 -6.97 4.59 22.50
CA GLY A 129 -6.83 3.91 21.23
C GLY A 129 -6.27 4.78 20.10
N VAL A 130 -6.36 6.12 20.19
CA VAL A 130 -5.77 7.04 19.20
C VAL A 130 -4.24 7.05 19.35
N VAL A 131 -3.53 6.82 18.25
CA VAL A 131 -2.06 6.81 18.21
C VAL A 131 -1.47 7.95 17.39
N MET A 132 -2.21 8.44 16.37
CA MET A 132 -1.79 9.56 15.55
C MET A 132 -3.01 10.25 14.92
N VAL A 133 -3.02 11.58 14.87
CA VAL A 133 -3.98 12.36 14.08
C VAL A 133 -3.25 12.97 12.89
N GLU A 134 -3.59 12.54 11.67
CA GLU A 134 -2.95 12.94 10.43
C GLU A 134 -3.84 13.90 9.63
N LEU A 135 -3.21 14.79 8.84
CA LEU A 135 -3.93 15.66 7.91
C LEU A 135 -4.49 14.84 6.75
N ASP A 136 -5.78 15.01 6.42
CA ASP A 136 -6.31 14.49 5.15
C ASP A 136 -5.83 15.39 3.98
N SER A 137 -4.64 15.06 3.47
CA SER A 137 -3.92 15.92 2.53
C SER A 137 -4.45 15.82 1.08
N VAL A 138 -4.40 16.94 0.36
CA VAL A 138 -4.85 17.02 -1.03
C VAL A 138 -3.80 16.42 -1.97
N LEU A 139 -4.12 15.27 -2.58
CA LEU A 139 -3.35 14.72 -3.70
C LEU A 139 -3.69 15.44 -5.01
N GLN A 140 -2.67 15.96 -5.68
CA GLN A 140 -2.81 16.63 -6.98
C GLN A 140 -2.29 15.75 -8.12
N ILE A 141 -2.90 15.94 -9.29
CA ILE A 141 -2.47 15.29 -10.54
C ILE A 141 -1.08 15.83 -10.91
N VAL A 142 -0.08 14.96 -10.89
CA VAL A 142 1.22 15.27 -11.48
C VAL A 142 1.19 14.74 -12.91
N ASN A 143 0.96 15.63 -13.88
CA ASN A 143 1.01 15.26 -15.28
C ASN A 143 2.45 14.94 -15.67
N SER A 144 2.76 13.66 -15.91
CA SER A 144 4.00 13.26 -16.55
C SER A 144 3.75 13.14 -18.06
N ASP A 145 4.33 14.05 -18.84
CA ASP A 145 4.50 13.82 -20.28
C ASP A 145 5.30 12.52 -20.45
N MET A 146 4.61 11.43 -20.81
CA MET A 146 5.24 10.13 -21.07
C MET A 146 6.03 10.24 -22.38
N LYS A 147 7.33 9.97 -22.28
CA LYS A 147 8.24 9.89 -23.42
C LYS A 147 8.33 8.42 -23.84
N ASP A 148 8.29 8.16 -25.16
CA ASP A 148 8.41 6.85 -25.85
C ASP A 148 9.72 6.07 -25.57
N THR A 149 10.18 5.96 -24.32
CA THR A 149 11.50 5.40 -23.96
C THR A 149 11.38 4.24 -22.97
N HIS A 150 10.30 3.50 -23.04
CA HIS A 150 10.15 2.25 -22.31
C HIS A 150 10.02 1.15 -23.37
N GLY A 151 11.04 0.28 -23.48
CA GLY A 151 11.17 -0.80 -24.48
C GLY A 151 10.16 -1.93 -24.32
N VAL A 152 8.89 -1.59 -24.14
CA VAL A 152 7.75 -2.48 -24.00
C VAL A 152 7.65 -3.41 -25.21
N TRP A 153 7.93 -2.88 -26.40
CA TRP A 153 7.93 -3.64 -27.65
C TRP A 153 8.94 -4.80 -27.63
N ASP A 154 10.13 -4.59 -27.09
CA ASP A 154 11.18 -5.61 -27.03
C ASP A 154 10.79 -6.79 -26.13
N VAL A 155 10.02 -6.54 -25.05
CA VAL A 155 9.55 -7.58 -24.12
C VAL A 155 8.47 -8.43 -24.76
N TYR A 156 7.49 -7.79 -25.42
CA TYR A 156 6.43 -8.49 -26.15
C TYR A 156 7.02 -9.36 -27.26
N GLU A 157 7.90 -8.81 -28.12
CA GLU A 157 8.54 -9.58 -29.20
C GLU A 157 9.40 -10.73 -28.68
N ALA A 158 10.08 -10.55 -27.54
CA ALA A 158 10.99 -11.57 -26.99
C ALA A 158 10.27 -12.68 -26.21
N THR A 159 9.12 -12.40 -25.60
CA THR A 159 8.47 -13.33 -24.64
C THR A 159 7.08 -13.79 -25.08
N GLY A 160 6.42 -13.05 -25.97
CA GLY A 160 5.01 -13.25 -26.30
C GLY A 160 4.07 -12.97 -25.12
N TYR A 161 4.55 -12.31 -24.06
CA TYR A 161 3.73 -11.94 -22.92
C TYR A 161 2.95 -10.65 -23.22
N ASP A 162 1.63 -10.77 -23.27
CA ASP A 162 0.65 -9.72 -23.55
C ASP A 162 -0.10 -9.23 -22.30
N GLY A 163 0.13 -9.86 -21.15
CA GLY A 163 -0.59 -9.57 -19.91
C GLY A 163 -1.83 -10.43 -19.67
N ALA A 164 -2.13 -11.42 -20.51
CA ALA A 164 -3.26 -12.32 -20.32
C ALA A 164 -3.24 -13.00 -18.94
N GLY A 165 -4.41 -13.02 -18.28
CA GLY A 165 -4.58 -13.54 -16.92
C GLY A 165 -4.08 -12.62 -15.80
N SER A 166 -3.61 -11.41 -16.13
CA SER A 166 -3.31 -10.36 -15.16
C SER A 166 -4.41 -9.32 -15.11
N VAL A 167 -4.49 -8.64 -13.97
CA VAL A 167 -5.44 -7.56 -13.69
C VAL A 167 -4.68 -6.35 -13.21
N VAL A 168 -5.01 -5.18 -13.76
CA VAL A 168 -4.47 -3.90 -13.30
C VAL A 168 -5.59 -3.07 -12.69
N ALA A 169 -5.34 -2.54 -11.50
CA ALA A 169 -6.20 -1.55 -10.85
C ALA A 169 -5.60 -0.15 -10.99
N ILE A 170 -6.38 0.80 -11.51
CA ILE A 170 -5.95 2.19 -11.70
C ILE A 170 -6.85 3.11 -10.88
N ILE A 171 -6.31 3.84 -9.91
CA ILE A 171 -7.02 4.88 -9.15
C ILE A 171 -6.67 6.23 -9.77
N ASP A 172 -7.61 6.81 -10.52
CA ASP A 172 -7.41 8.08 -11.23
C ASP A 172 -8.72 8.88 -11.29
N THR A 173 -8.75 9.92 -12.10
CA THR A 173 -9.86 10.83 -12.40
C THR A 173 -11.01 10.21 -13.19
N GLY A 174 -10.89 8.94 -13.58
CA GLY A 174 -11.88 8.19 -14.34
C GLY A 174 -11.30 7.64 -15.63
N ILE A 175 -12.16 7.08 -16.48
CA ILE A 175 -11.80 6.57 -17.80
C ILE A 175 -12.95 6.77 -18.77
N ASP A 176 -12.64 7.02 -20.04
CA ASP A 176 -13.64 7.05 -21.13
C ASP A 176 -13.81 5.64 -21.68
N GLY A 177 -14.76 4.87 -21.14
CA GLY A 177 -14.96 3.48 -21.51
C GLY A 177 -15.49 3.24 -22.92
N GLU A 178 -15.99 4.28 -23.60
CA GLU A 178 -16.43 4.20 -25.01
C GLU A 178 -15.28 4.49 -25.98
N HIS A 179 -14.07 4.73 -25.48
CA HIS A 179 -12.92 4.98 -26.32
C HIS A 179 -12.54 3.72 -27.10
N VAL A 180 -12.44 3.83 -28.42
CA VAL A 180 -12.17 2.70 -29.33
C VAL A 180 -10.93 1.87 -28.97
N GLY A 181 -9.88 2.50 -28.43
CA GLY A 181 -8.67 1.81 -27.96
C GLY A 181 -8.78 1.15 -26.57
N LEU A 182 -9.99 1.12 -26.00
CA LEU A 182 -10.34 0.40 -24.79
C LEU A 182 -11.42 -0.68 -25.05
N ASP A 183 -11.90 -0.77 -26.30
CA ASP A 183 -12.84 -1.75 -26.84
C ASP A 183 -12.18 -2.46 -28.05
N ASP A 184 -10.98 -2.98 -27.80
CA ASP A 184 -10.04 -3.51 -28.78
C ASP A 184 -9.17 -4.61 -28.14
N LEU A 185 -9.76 -5.45 -27.29
CA LEU A 185 -9.01 -6.53 -26.63
C LEU A 185 -8.45 -7.54 -27.65
N ASP A 186 -9.12 -7.75 -28.78
CA ASP A 186 -8.69 -8.61 -29.90
C ASP A 186 -8.07 -7.87 -31.10
N ASP A 187 -7.78 -6.57 -30.95
CA ASP A 187 -7.30 -5.64 -31.98
C ASP A 187 -8.25 -5.48 -33.21
N ASP A 188 -9.53 -5.87 -33.12
CA ASP A 188 -10.56 -5.67 -34.15
C ASP A 188 -11.63 -4.67 -33.68
N ASN A 189 -11.58 -3.44 -34.21
CA ASN A 189 -12.53 -2.38 -33.86
C ASN A 189 -14.00 -2.65 -34.28
N SER A 190 -14.31 -3.82 -34.85
CA SER A 190 -15.67 -4.23 -35.22
C SER A 190 -16.36 -5.16 -34.22
N THR A 191 -15.63 -5.62 -33.20
CA THR A 191 -16.15 -6.40 -32.06
C THR A 191 -16.46 -5.47 -30.86
N ASP A 192 -17.10 -6.05 -29.85
CA ASP A 192 -17.42 -5.39 -28.56
C ASP A 192 -16.79 -6.29 -27.48
N ASP A 193 -15.59 -5.91 -27.07
CA ASP A 193 -14.66 -6.66 -26.25
C ASP A 193 -13.86 -5.68 -25.36
N PRO A 194 -14.52 -5.12 -24.34
CA PRO A 194 -13.94 -4.06 -23.51
C PRO A 194 -12.78 -4.58 -22.67
N LYS A 195 -11.70 -3.79 -22.63
CA LYS A 195 -10.58 -4.00 -21.70
C LYS A 195 -11.01 -3.78 -20.26
N ILE A 196 -12.02 -2.93 -20.04
CA ILE A 196 -12.56 -2.59 -18.71
C ILE A 196 -13.56 -3.65 -18.28
N ILE A 197 -13.31 -4.30 -17.14
CA ILE A 197 -14.20 -5.35 -16.62
C ILE A 197 -14.86 -4.99 -15.28
N ALA A 198 -14.41 -3.90 -14.64
CA ALA A 198 -15.12 -3.28 -13.54
C ALA A 198 -14.78 -1.78 -13.41
N PHE A 199 -15.76 -1.00 -12.96
CA PHE A 199 -15.64 0.43 -12.70
C PHE A 199 -16.37 0.80 -11.40
N TYR A 200 -15.65 1.50 -10.52
CA TYR A 200 -16.20 1.98 -9.26
C TYR A 200 -15.99 3.50 -9.13
N ASP A 201 -17.09 4.25 -9.11
CA ASP A 201 -17.11 5.71 -8.98
C ASP A 201 -17.32 6.11 -7.52
N VAL A 202 -16.21 6.44 -6.86
CA VAL A 202 -16.17 6.81 -5.43
C VAL A 202 -16.78 8.18 -5.14
N ILE A 203 -17.04 9.01 -6.16
CA ILE A 203 -17.50 10.39 -5.96
C ILE A 203 -19.01 10.49 -6.14
N ASN A 204 -19.56 9.97 -7.23
CA ASN A 204 -20.98 10.15 -7.54
C ASN A 204 -21.82 8.92 -7.20
N ASN A 205 -21.19 7.76 -7.09
CA ASN A 205 -21.90 6.48 -6.95
C ASN A 205 -21.24 5.55 -5.91
N ALA A 206 -20.70 6.11 -4.82
CA ALA A 206 -19.98 5.36 -3.79
C ALA A 206 -20.79 4.18 -3.18
N GLY A 207 -22.13 4.23 -3.22
CA GLY A 207 -22.99 3.13 -2.78
C GLY A 207 -23.05 1.93 -3.74
N LEU A 208 -22.63 2.11 -5.00
CA LEU A 208 -22.67 1.09 -6.06
C LEU A 208 -21.32 0.40 -6.15
N THR A 209 -21.06 -0.46 -5.18
CA THR A 209 -19.72 -1.03 -5.03
C THR A 209 -19.43 -2.13 -6.04
N ASN A 210 -20.41 -2.82 -6.62
CA ASN A 210 -20.19 -4.08 -7.34
C ASN A 210 -19.34 -4.00 -8.64
N GLY A 211 -18.97 -2.80 -9.10
CA GLY A 211 -18.10 -2.59 -10.24
C GLY A 211 -18.76 -2.72 -11.62
N THR A 212 -20.05 -3.05 -11.70
CA THR A 212 -20.76 -3.34 -12.96
C THR A 212 -22.00 -2.46 -13.17
N GLU A 213 -22.41 -1.73 -12.13
CA GLU A 213 -23.62 -0.90 -12.13
C GLU A 213 -23.41 0.51 -12.70
N VAL A 214 -22.16 0.95 -12.81
CA VAL A 214 -21.80 2.30 -13.26
C VAL A 214 -21.00 2.21 -14.54
N SER A 215 -21.40 2.97 -15.56
CA SER A 215 -20.65 3.04 -16.81
C SER A 215 -19.31 3.76 -16.58
N PRO A 216 -18.19 3.24 -17.12
CA PRO A 216 -16.90 3.92 -17.07
C PRO A 216 -16.96 5.21 -17.89
N MET A 217 -17.21 6.31 -17.21
CA MET A 217 -17.14 7.66 -17.77
C MET A 217 -16.20 8.50 -16.92
N MET A 218 -15.85 9.69 -17.42
CA MET A 218 -14.95 10.67 -16.79
C MET A 218 -15.44 11.11 -15.40
N THR A 219 -15.28 10.26 -14.40
CA THR A 219 -15.41 10.56 -12.98
C THR A 219 -14.51 9.61 -12.18
N LYS A 220 -13.87 10.17 -11.14
CA LYS A 220 -12.77 9.59 -10.35
C LYS A 220 -13.07 8.14 -9.96
N ALA A 221 -12.24 7.20 -10.40
CA ALA A 221 -12.58 5.78 -10.33
C ALA A 221 -11.38 4.85 -10.21
N MET A 222 -11.68 3.64 -9.72
CA MET A 222 -10.83 2.46 -9.82
C MET A 222 -11.22 1.67 -11.08
N VAL A 223 -10.31 1.54 -12.05
CA VAL A 223 -10.52 0.76 -13.28
C VAL A 223 -9.83 -0.60 -13.15
N HIS A 224 -10.54 -1.68 -13.47
CA HIS A 224 -9.99 -3.03 -13.58
C HIS A 224 -9.87 -3.42 -15.05
N THR A 225 -8.68 -3.78 -15.52
CA THR A 225 -8.45 -4.20 -16.92
C THR A 225 -7.98 -5.64 -17.12
N VAL A 226 -8.48 -6.24 -18.22
CA VAL A 226 -8.11 -7.47 -18.98
C VAL A 226 -8.79 -8.81 -18.64
N GLN A 227 -9.31 -9.48 -19.69
CA GLN A 227 -9.36 -10.95 -19.76
C GLN A 227 -9.28 -11.49 -21.21
N GLU A 228 -8.09 -11.84 -21.71
CA GLU A 228 -7.97 -12.82 -22.81
C GLU A 228 -7.77 -14.23 -22.25
N GLN A 229 -8.48 -15.21 -22.83
CA GLN A 229 -8.14 -16.62 -22.71
C GLN A 229 -7.06 -16.97 -23.75
N PRO A 230 -6.07 -17.80 -23.40
CA PRO A 230 -5.02 -18.19 -24.34
C PRO A 230 -5.61 -18.92 -25.56
N PRO A 231 -5.01 -18.81 -26.76
CA PRO A 231 -5.47 -19.53 -27.94
C PRO A 231 -5.48 -21.03 -27.66
N GLU A 232 -6.66 -21.62 -27.80
CA GLU A 232 -6.94 -23.03 -27.53
C GLU A 232 -6.10 -23.92 -28.46
N ARG A 233 -4.95 -24.38 -27.97
CA ARG A 233 -4.28 -25.53 -28.59
C ARG A 233 -5.02 -26.79 -28.17
N ALA A 234 -6.02 -27.15 -28.97
CA ALA A 234 -6.92 -28.28 -28.85
C ALA A 234 -6.37 -29.51 -28.08
N LEU A 235 -6.95 -29.79 -26.89
CA LEU A 235 -7.12 -31.13 -26.29
C LEU A 235 -8.34 -31.11 -25.32
N PRO A 236 -9.02 -32.25 -25.10
CA PRO A 236 -10.48 -32.28 -25.05
C PRO A 236 -11.10 -31.97 -23.68
N THR A 237 -12.21 -31.23 -23.74
CA THR A 237 -13.34 -31.10 -22.80
C THR A 237 -13.10 -31.49 -21.34
N MET A 238 -13.00 -30.49 -20.46
CA MET A 238 -13.54 -30.58 -19.10
C MET A 238 -14.38 -29.35 -18.79
N SER A 239 -15.62 -29.62 -18.37
CA SER A 239 -16.58 -28.63 -17.88
C SER A 239 -16.01 -27.93 -16.65
N THR A 240 -15.96 -26.60 -16.67
CA THR A 240 -15.66 -25.80 -15.49
C THR A 240 -16.84 -24.86 -15.24
N GLN A 241 -17.52 -25.07 -14.12
CA GLN A 241 -18.52 -24.17 -13.58
C GLN A 241 -17.89 -22.81 -13.28
N ALA A 242 -18.53 -21.73 -13.72
CA ALA A 242 -18.23 -20.38 -13.28
C ALA A 242 -18.57 -20.26 -11.78
N SER A 243 -17.55 -20.09 -10.93
CA SER A 243 -17.74 -19.75 -9.52
C SER A 243 -17.87 -18.23 -9.39
N HIS A 244 -19.06 -17.77 -9.02
CA HIS A 244 -19.27 -16.38 -8.60
C HIS A 244 -18.55 -16.12 -7.28
N HIS A 245 -17.42 -15.41 -7.34
CA HIS A 245 -16.79 -14.82 -6.17
C HIS A 245 -17.40 -13.45 -5.92
N ARG A 246 -17.94 -13.23 -4.72
CA ARG A 246 -18.32 -11.89 -4.24
C ARG A 246 -17.04 -11.11 -3.99
N LEU A 247 -16.93 -9.93 -4.60
CA LEU A 247 -15.86 -8.96 -4.35
C LEU A 247 -16.26 -8.11 -3.13
N ASN A 248 -15.42 -8.12 -2.08
CA ASN A 248 -15.46 -7.12 -1.03
C ASN A 248 -14.53 -5.99 -1.45
N TRP A 249 -15.06 -4.77 -1.48
CA TRP A 249 -14.36 -3.59 -1.97
C TRP A 249 -13.49 -2.99 -0.87
N LEU A 250 -12.40 -2.38 -1.32
CA LEU A 250 -11.37 -1.76 -0.51
C LEU A 250 -11.68 -0.26 -0.43
N VAL A 251 -12.84 0.05 0.14
CA VAL A 251 -13.20 1.37 0.67
C VAL A 251 -13.95 1.06 1.95
#